data_AF-A0A1G9NHM4-F1
#
_entry.id   AF-A0A1G9NHM4-F1
#
_cell.length_a   1.000
_cell.length_b   1.000
_cell.length_c   1.000
_cell.angle_alpha   90.00
_cell.angle_beta   90.00
_cell.angle_gamma   90.00
#
_symmetry.space_group_name_H-M   'P 1'
#
loop_
_entity.id
_entity.type
_entity.pdbx_description
1 polymer ?
#
loop_
_entity_poly.entity_id
_entity_poly.type
_entity_poly.pdbx_seq_one_letter_code
_entity_poly.pdbx_strand_id
1 'polypeptide(L)'
;MNYVLAVVFAFSGIGGLIYGVETGVFIGLGLLPWQLIRIGVSSQYYRLLAAICALAGVIFFVINSMWYWLLAFVFICLYNLWGYIRFYNDKSS
;
A
#
# COMPACT_ATOMS: atom_id res chain seq x y z
N MET A 1 -9.97 -7.83 -13.15
CA MET A 1 -10.30 -7.71 -11.72
C MET A 1 -9.22 -6.96 -10.93
N ASN A 2 -7.95 -7.39 -10.97
CA ASN A 2 -6.86 -6.76 -10.20
C ASN A 2 -6.61 -5.27 -10.56
N TYR A 3 -6.68 -4.91 -11.85
CA TYR A 3 -6.55 -3.52 -12.29
C TYR A 3 -7.64 -2.60 -11.74
N VAL A 4 -8.90 -3.06 -11.75
CA VAL A 4 -10.02 -2.28 -11.21
C VAL A 4 -9.84 -2.07 -9.71
N LEU A 5 -9.44 -3.11 -8.97
CA LEU A 5 -9.15 -3.01 -7.54
C LEU A 5 -7.99 -2.06 -7.25
N ALA A 6 -6.92 -2.10 -8.05
CA ALA A 6 -5.80 -1.17 -7.92
C ALA A 6 -6.26 0.28 -8.10
N VAL A 7 -7.10 0.54 -9.11
CA VAL A 7 -7.66 1.87 -9.34
C VAL A 7 -8.54 2.31 -8.18
N VAL A 8 -9.43 1.44 -7.70
CA VAL A 8 -10.29 1.72 -6.53
C VAL A 8 -9.43 2.03 -5.30
N PHE A 9 -8.40 1.23 -5.01
CA PHE A 9 -7.52 1.50 -3.86
C PHE A 9 -6.71 2.77 -4.02
N ALA A 10 -6.26 3.10 -5.23
CA ALA A 10 -5.59 4.37 -5.49
C ALA A 10 -6.51 5.56 -5.19
N PHE A 11 -7.75 5.54 -5.70
CA PHE A 11 -8.72 6.60 -5.42
C PHE A 11 -9.13 6.66 -3.96
N SER A 12 -9.37 5.53 -3.31
CA SER A 12 -9.70 5.49 -1.87
C SER A 12 -8.55 6.00 -1.00
N GLY A 13 -7.30 5.68 -1.36
CA GLY A 13 -6.11 6.14 -0.65
C GLY A 13 -5.90 7.64 -0.80
N ILE A 14 -5.96 8.14 -2.05
CA ILE A 14 -5.83 9.58 -2.34
C ILE A 14 -6.97 10.37 -1.70
N GLY A 15 -8.22 9.90 -1.86
CA GLY A 15 -9.39 10.51 -1.24
C GLY A 15 -9.29 10.51 0.28
N GLY A 16 -8.84 9.41 0.88
CA GLY A 16 -8.61 9.30 2.31
C GLY A 16 -7.59 10.32 2.82
N LEU A 17 -6.49 10.54 2.08
CA LEU A 17 -5.49 11.55 2.43
C LEU A 17 -6.07 12.97 2.34
N ILE A 18 -6.82 13.28 1.28
CA ILE A 18 -7.37 14.63 1.04
C ILE A 18 -8.48 14.97 2.05
N TYR A 19 -9.37 14.02 2.34
CA TYR A 19 -10.54 14.25 3.18
C TYR A 19 -10.32 13.85 4.65
N GLY A 20 -9.12 13.38 5.02
CA GLY A 20 -8.82 12.98 6.39
C GLY A 20 -9.51 11.70 6.84
N VAL A 21 -9.87 10.80 5.91
CA VAL A 21 -10.60 9.56 6.21
C VAL A 21 -9.62 8.40 6.39
N GLU A 22 -9.48 7.95 7.63
CA GLU A 22 -8.50 6.94 8.05
C GLU A 22 -8.69 5.59 7.35
N THR A 23 -9.94 5.17 7.15
CA THR A 23 -10.25 3.90 6.49
C THR A 23 -9.87 3.93 5.01
N GLY A 24 -10.03 5.08 4.35
CA GLY A 24 -9.61 5.30 2.97
C GLY A 24 -8.09 5.20 2.82
N VAL A 25 -7.34 5.85 3.72
CA VAL A 25 -5.87 5.78 3.74
C VAL A 25 -5.40 4.35 4.02
N PHE A 26 -5.99 3.69 5.02
CA PHE A 26 -5.61 2.33 5.41
C PHE A 26 -5.84 1.32 4.29
N ILE A 27 -7.07 1.24 3.78
CA ILE A 27 -7.45 0.25 2.75
C ILE A 27 -6.78 0.60 1.43
N GLY A 28 -6.78 1.87 1.05
CA GLY A 28 -6.22 2.33 -0.21
C GLY A 28 -4.71 2.13 -0.27
N LEU A 29 -3.96 2.83 0.58
CA LEU A 29 -2.49 2.79 0.53
C LEU A 29 -1.93 1.46 1.04
N GLY A 30 -2.66 0.74 1.90
CA GLY A 30 -2.25 -0.55 2.42
C GLY A 30 -2.41 -1.67 1.40
N LEU A 31 -3.52 -1.71 0.65
CA LEU A 31 -3.81 -2.81 -0.28
C LEU A 31 -3.39 -2.53 -1.73
N LEU A 32 -3.15 -1.26 -2.10
CA LEU A 32 -2.67 -0.90 -3.43
C LEU A 32 -1.37 -1.64 -3.80
N PRO A 33 -0.31 -1.68 -2.97
CA PRO A 33 0.91 -2.41 -3.31
C PRO A 33 0.65 -3.88 -3.63
N TRP A 34 -0.19 -4.56 -2.85
CA TRP A 34 -0.55 -5.96 -3.11
C TRP A 34 -1.15 -6.16 -4.50
N GLN A 35 -2.00 -5.24 -4.96
CA GLN A 35 -2.56 -5.30 -6.31
C GLN A 35 -1.50 -5.04 -7.39
N LEU A 36 -0.51 -4.16 -7.13
CA LEU A 36 0.60 -3.92 -8.06
C LEU A 36 1.46 -5.19 -8.26
N ILE A 37 1.68 -5.99 -7.21
CA ILE A 37 2.34 -7.30 -7.33
C ILE A 37 1.53 -8.21 -8.27
N ARG A 38 0.22 -8.31 -8.03
CA ARG A 38 -0.68 -9.19 -8.82
C ARG A 38 -0.84 -8.75 -10.28
N ILE A 39 -0.68 -7.46 -10.55
CA ILE A 39 -0.67 -6.89 -11.91
C ILE A 39 0.65 -7.22 -12.63
N GLY A 40 1.72 -7.55 -11.89
CA GLY A 40 3.02 -7.87 -12.47
C GLY A 40 3.79 -6.63 -12.90
N VAL A 41 3.65 -5.52 -12.16
CA VAL A 41 4.46 -4.31 -12.34
C VAL A 41 5.97 -4.65 -12.26
N SER A 42 6.84 -3.84 -12.86
CA SER A 42 8.28 -4.10 -12.73
C SER A 42 8.74 -3.92 -11.28
N SER A 43 9.78 -4.66 -10.88
CA SER A 43 10.33 -4.63 -9.52
C SER A 43 10.75 -3.22 -9.07
N GLN A 44 11.29 -2.41 -9.99
CA GLN A 44 11.72 -1.05 -9.71
C GLN A 44 10.52 -0.13 -9.43
N TYR A 45 9.49 -0.18 -10.28
CA TYR A 45 8.28 0.64 -10.11
C TYR A 45 7.49 0.22 -8.87
N TYR A 46 7.39 -1.09 -8.61
CA TYR A 46 6.73 -1.59 -7.40
C TYR A 46 7.37 -1.02 -6.14
N ARG A 47 8.71 -1.10 -6.02
CA ARG A 47 9.44 -0.63 -4.83
C ARG A 47 9.18 0.86 -4.58
N LEU A 48 9.22 1.66 -5.64
CA LEU A 48 8.96 3.09 -5.54
C LEU A 48 7.52 3.37 -5.07
N LEU A 49 6.50 2.79 -5.73
CA LEU A 49 5.11 3.03 -5.35
C LEU A 49 4.78 2.50 -3.95
N ALA A 50 5.29 1.33 -3.58
CA ALA A 50 5.08 0.76 -2.26
C ALA A 50 5.70 1.65 -1.17
N ALA A 51 6.90 2.19 -1.40
CA ALA A 51 7.54 3.13 -0.48
C ALA A 51 6.74 4.43 -0.34
N ILE A 52 6.23 5.00 -1.43
CA ILE A 52 5.37 6.19 -1.40
C ILE A 52 4.09 5.92 -0.60
N CYS A 53 3.42 4.80 -0.84
CA CYS A 53 2.20 4.41 -0.12
C CYS A 53 2.47 4.24 1.38
N ALA A 54 3.55 3.55 1.73
CA ALA A 54 3.94 3.33 3.11
C ALA A 54 4.27 4.64 3.84
N LEU A 55 5.09 5.50 3.23
CA LEU A 55 5.45 6.79 3.82
C LEU A 55 4.23 7.69 3.99
N ALA A 56 3.39 7.84 2.97
CA ALA A 56 2.20 8.67 3.04
C ALA A 56 1.23 8.18 4.13
N GLY A 57 0.98 6.86 4.22
CA GLY A 57 0.13 6.30 5.26
C GLY A 57 0.71 6.46 6.67
N VAL A 58 2.01 6.20 6.86
CA VAL A 58 2.68 6.38 8.15
C VAL A 58 2.61 7.83 8.60
N ILE A 59 2.98 8.78 7.73
CA ILE A 59 2.92 10.21 8.02
C ILE A 59 1.49 10.61 8.42
N PHE A 60 0.49 10.16 7.66
CA PHE A 60 -0.92 10.44 7.96
C PHE A 60 -1.32 9.94 9.36
N PHE A 61 -1.06 8.67 9.70
CA PHE A 61 -1.48 8.14 10.99
C PHE A 61 -0.70 8.72 12.17
N VAL A 62 0.59 9.06 11.98
CA VAL A 62 1.41 9.72 13.02
C VAL A 62 0.90 11.12 13.32
N ILE A 63 0.67 11.94 12.29
CA ILE A 63 0.16 13.32 12.47
C ILE A 63 -1.19 13.32 13.17
N ASN A 64 -2.07 12.38 12.84
CA ASN A 64 -3.40 12.26 13.45
C ASN A 64 -3.41 11.48 14.78
N SER A 65 -2.24 11.08 15.32
CA SER A 65 -2.12 10.31 16.57
C SER A 65 -2.93 9.00 16.60
N MET A 66 -3.13 8.38 15.43
CA MET A 66 -3.94 7.17 15.26
C MET A 66 -3.09 5.90 15.41
N TRP A 67 -2.59 5.65 16.61
CA TRP A 67 -1.62 4.58 16.88
C TRP A 67 -2.11 3.17 16.54
N TYR A 68 -3.40 2.88 16.78
CA TYR A 68 -3.99 1.58 16.44
C TYR A 68 -3.96 1.33 14.92
N TRP A 69 -4.39 2.32 14.13
CA TRP A 69 -4.35 2.24 12.68
C TRP A 69 -2.93 2.19 12.14
N LEU A 70 -2.00 2.95 12.73
CA LEU A 70 -0.58 2.91 12.39
C LEU A 70 0.00 1.50 12.58
N LEU A 71 -0.26 0.87 13.73
CA LEU A 71 0.24 -0.47 14.02
C LEU A 71 -0.28 -1.48 12.98
N ALA A 72 -1.60 -1.48 12.74
CA ALA A 72 -2.21 -2.34 11.73
C ALA A 72 -1.65 -2.07 10.32
N PHE A 73 -1.40 -0.80 9.99
CA PHE A 73 -0.89 -0.39 8.69
C PHE A 73 0.54 -0.88 8.47
N VAL A 74 1.38 -0.81 9.50
CA VAL A 74 2.73 -1.37 9.48
C VAL A 74 2.70 -2.87 9.21
N PHE A 75 1.79 -3.63 9.84
CA PHE A 75 1.63 -5.05 9.55
C PHE A 75 1.26 -5.32 8.08
N ILE A 76 0.38 -4.50 7.48
CA ILE A 76 0.07 -4.60 6.05
C ILE A 76 1.29 -4.27 5.19
N CYS A 77 2.06 -3.24 5.51
CA CYS A 77 3.29 -2.90 4.79
C CYS A 77 4.31 -4.06 4.84
N LEU A 78 4.45 -4.71 6.00
CA LEU A 78 5.31 -5.90 6.14
C LEU A 78 4.79 -7.08 5.32
N TYR A 79 3.47 -7.30 5.28
CA TYR A 79 2.86 -8.32 4.44
C TYR A 79 3.12 -8.07 2.94
N ASN A 80 3.01 -6.81 2.49
CA ASN A 80 3.35 -6.41 1.12
C ASN A 80 4.83 -6.62 0.80
N LEU A 81 5.72 -6.35 1.77
CA LEU A 81 7.15 -6.61 1.61
C LEU A 81 7.44 -8.10 1.48
N TRP A 82 6.82 -8.94 2.30
CA TRP A 82 6.93 -10.39 2.19
C TRP A 82 6.43 -10.90 0.83
N GLY A 83 5.28 -10.41 0.37
CA GLY A 83 4.73 -10.74 -0.95
C GLY A 83 5.66 -10.34 -2.10
N TYR A 84 6.29 -9.17 -1.98
CA TYR A 84 7.30 -8.71 -2.93
C TYR A 84 8.50 -9.66 -2.99
N ILE A 85 9.09 -10.00 -1.84
CA ILE A 85 10.27 -10.89 -1.78
C ILE A 85 9.95 -12.21 -2.47
N ARG A 86 8.79 -12.81 -2.16
CA ARG A 86 8.38 -14.08 -2.76
C ARG A 86 8.19 -13.97 -4.28
N PHE A 87 7.37 -13.03 -4.74
CA PHE A 87 6.99 -12.93 -6.15
C PHE A 87 8.16 -12.58 -7.07
N TYR A 88 9.08 -11.72 -6.62
CA TYR A 88 10.19 -11.26 -7.46
C TYR A 88 11.45 -12.12 -7.33
N ASN A 89 11.67 -12.81 -6.21
CA ASN A 89 12.76 -13.81 -6.13
C ASN A 89 12.44 -15.04 -6.98
N ASP A 90 11.20 -15.52 -6.99
CA ASP A 90 10.77 -16.66 -7.81
C ASP A 90 10.87 -16.40 -9.33
N LYS A 91 10.86 -15.14 -9.77
CA LYS A 91 11.06 -14.76 -11.19
C LYS A 91 12.52 -14.62 -11.60
N SER A 92 13.43 -14.63 -10.64
CA SER A 92 14.88 -14.49 -10.87
C SER A 92 15.64 -15.82 -10.86
N SER A 93 14.98 -16.93 -10.49
CA SER A 93 15.48 -18.31 -10.62
C SER A 93 15.00 -18.95 -11.92
#